data_AF-A0A2D2DIN1-F1
#
_entry.id   AF-A0A2D2DIN1-F1
#
_cell.length_a   1.000
_cell.length_b   1.000
_cell.length_c   1.000
_cell.angle_alpha   90.00
_cell.angle_beta   90.00
_cell.angle_gamma   90.00
#
_symmetry.space_group_name_H-M   'P 1'
#
loop_
_entity.id
_entity.type
_entity.pdbx_description
1 polymer ?
#
loop_
_entity_poly.entity_id
_entity_poly.type
_entity_poly.pdbx_seq_one_letter_code
_entity_poly.pdbx_strand_id
1 'polypeptide(L)'
;MVVLRTRATLMNTFLIAPSGIADAVLAAGTQSILASQLGVTQQVVSKWLRRGWVPLRRANEIEARFKISRARLVNPKIMILLLDATDSR
;
A
#
# COMPACT_ATOMS: atom_id res chain seq x y z
N MET A 1 32.96 -4.82 -24.43
CA MET A 1 31.75 -3.99 -24.24
C MET A 1 30.51 -4.86 -24.35
N VAL A 2 29.96 -5.34 -23.23
CA VAL A 2 28.51 -5.51 -23.01
C VAL A 2 28.31 -5.28 -21.51
N VAL A 3 27.55 -4.24 -21.20
CA VAL A 3 27.33 -3.70 -19.86
C VAL A 3 26.38 -4.62 -19.08
N LEU A 4 26.72 -4.83 -17.82
CA LEU A 4 26.00 -5.52 -16.75
C LEU A 4 24.48 -5.21 -16.77
N ARG A 5 23.63 -6.24 -16.92
CA ARG A 5 22.19 -6.15 -16.60
C ARG A 5 21.90 -6.91 -15.32
N THR A 6 22.28 -6.25 -14.22
CA THR A 6 21.65 -6.26 -12.90
C THR A 6 20.94 -7.55 -12.44
N ARG A 7 21.70 -8.46 -11.82
CA ARG A 7 21.21 -9.48 -10.89
C ARG A 7 20.71 -8.81 -9.58
N ALA A 8 19.45 -8.34 -9.52
CA ALA A 8 18.93 -7.75 -8.28
C ALA A 8 17.39 -7.86 -8.09
N THR A 9 16.74 -8.90 -8.60
CA THR A 9 15.27 -9.10 -8.41
C THR A 9 14.93 -10.18 -7.38
N LEU A 10 15.90 -10.66 -6.61
CA LEU A 10 15.67 -11.58 -5.49
C LEU A 10 16.36 -10.98 -4.27
N MET A 11 15.62 -10.86 -3.16
CA MET A 11 16.11 -10.51 -1.82
C MET A 11 16.19 -9.03 -1.43
N ASN A 12 15.12 -8.26 -1.63
CA ASN A 12 14.78 -7.21 -0.66
C ASN A 12 13.34 -7.34 -0.16
N THR A 13 12.97 -8.58 0.19
CA THR A 13 11.80 -8.90 1.02
C THR A 13 12.10 -8.54 2.48
N PHE A 14 12.57 -7.31 2.74
CA PHE A 14 12.82 -6.86 4.09
C PHE A 14 11.50 -6.43 4.72
N LEU A 15 10.89 -7.36 5.47
CA LEU A 15 10.01 -7.10 6.61
C LEU A 15 8.93 -6.02 6.35
N ILE A 16 8.16 -6.15 5.27
CA ILE A 16 6.95 -5.34 5.16
C ILE A 16 5.90 -5.99 6.05
N ALA A 17 5.55 -5.34 7.16
CA ALA A 17 4.47 -5.80 8.02
C ALA A 17 3.22 -6.06 7.15
N PRO A 18 2.47 -7.15 7.38
CA PRO A 18 1.37 -7.60 6.53
C PRO A 18 0.23 -6.57 6.52
N SER A 19 0.36 -5.56 5.66
CA SER A 19 -0.54 -4.42 5.55
C SER A 19 -0.98 -4.28 4.10
N GLY A 20 -2.20 -3.80 3.86
CA GLY A 20 -2.69 -3.69 2.48
C GLY A 20 -1.83 -2.75 1.61
N ILE A 21 -1.14 -1.78 2.21
CA ILE A 21 -0.22 -0.91 1.48
C ILE A 21 1.07 -1.64 1.06
N ALA A 22 1.51 -2.64 1.82
CA ALA A 22 2.60 -3.53 1.40
C ALA A 22 2.23 -4.26 0.12
N ASP A 23 1.05 -4.89 0.13
CA ASP A 23 0.51 -5.64 -0.99
C ASP A 23 0.38 -4.74 -2.23
N ALA A 24 -0.04 -3.48 -2.04
CA ALA A 24 -0.16 -2.51 -3.13
C ALA A 24 1.21 -2.12 -3.73
N VAL A 25 2.24 -1.98 -2.91
CA VAL A 25 3.60 -1.70 -3.39
C VAL A 25 4.18 -2.90 -4.13
N LEU A 26 3.93 -4.12 -3.64
CA LEU A 26 4.34 -5.35 -4.32
C LEU A 26 3.62 -5.50 -5.67
N ALA A 27 2.32 -5.26 -5.72
CA ALA A 27 1.53 -5.30 -6.96
C ALA A 27 1.97 -4.23 -7.98
N ALA A 28 2.39 -3.05 -7.50
CA ALA A 28 2.97 -2.00 -8.34
C ALA A 28 4.44 -2.23 -8.71
N GLY A 29 5.12 -3.17 -8.04
CA GLY A 29 6.55 -3.47 -8.19
C GLY A 29 7.47 -2.62 -7.31
N THR A 30 7.27 -1.30 -7.23
CA THR A 30 8.08 -0.42 -6.36
C THR A 30 7.26 0.74 -5.77
N GLN A 31 7.76 1.35 -4.69
CA GLN A 31 7.14 2.53 -4.08
C GLN A 31 7.03 3.70 -5.06
N SER A 32 8.04 3.91 -5.90
CA SER A 32 8.06 5.02 -6.88
C SER A 32 7.05 4.80 -8.01
N ILE A 33 6.87 3.55 -8.46
CA ILE A 33 5.84 3.23 -9.47
C ILE A 33 4.44 3.44 -8.88
N LEU A 34 4.18 2.95 -7.66
CA LEU A 34 2.91 3.19 -6.97
C LEU A 34 2.64 4.70 -6.81
N ALA A 35 3.66 5.46 -6.40
CA ALA A 35 3.56 6.90 -6.23
C ALA A 35 3.20 7.62 -7.54
N SER A 36 3.89 7.27 -8.64
CA SER A 36 3.62 7.80 -9.97
C SER A 36 2.18 7.50 -10.42
N GLN A 37 1.71 6.26 -10.24
CA GLN A 37 0.35 5.86 -10.62
C GLN A 37 -0.76 6.55 -9.81
N LEU A 38 -0.47 6.97 -8.58
CA LEU A 38 -1.40 7.68 -7.70
C LEU A 38 -1.24 9.21 -7.75
N GLY A 39 -0.26 9.72 -8.52
CA GLY A 39 0.05 11.15 -8.59
C GLY A 39 0.53 11.72 -7.25
N VAL A 40 1.33 10.97 -6.50
CA VAL A 40 1.94 11.40 -5.22
C VAL A 40 3.46 11.19 -5.26
N THR A 41 4.17 11.71 -4.25
CA THR A 41 5.61 11.46 -4.11
C THR A 41 5.89 10.10 -3.47
N GLN A 42 7.05 9.51 -3.74
CA GLN A 42 7.49 8.27 -3.09
C GLN A 42 7.52 8.41 -1.55
N GLN A 43 7.88 9.59 -1.04
CA GLN A 43 7.92 9.89 0.40
C GLN A 43 6.54 9.71 1.06
N VAL A 44 5.45 10.04 0.34
CA VAL A 44 4.08 9.81 0.82
C VAL A 44 3.79 8.32 0.95
N VAL A 45 4.20 7.52 -0.04
CA VAL A 45 4.06 6.04 0.01
C VAL A 45 4.89 5.44 1.15
N SER A 46 6.13 5.89 1.33
CA SER A 46 7.00 5.48 2.44
C SER A 46 6.37 5.80 3.80
N LYS A 47 5.75 6.99 3.92
CA LYS A 47 4.99 7.37 5.12
C LYS A 47 3.79 6.46 5.39
N TRP A 48 3.07 6.03 4.36
CA TRP A 48 1.96 5.08 4.51
C TRP A 48 2.45 3.68 4.91
N LEU A 49 3.52 3.19 4.30
CA LEU A 49 4.15 1.92 4.69
C LEU A 49 4.58 1.91 6.15
N ARG A 50 5.24 2.97 6.61
CA ARG A 50 5.61 3.11 8.04
C ARG A 50 4.42 3.12 8.99
N ARG A 51 3.26 3.57 8.51
CA ARG A 51 2.00 3.61 9.29
C ARG A 51 1.20 2.32 9.18
N GLY A 52 1.40 1.54 8.13
CA GLY A 52 0.61 0.36 7.78
C GLY A 52 -0.75 0.65 7.15
N TRP A 53 -1.06 1.90 6.81
CA TRP A 53 -2.35 2.29 6.25
C TRP A 53 -2.29 3.55 5.38
N VAL A 54 -3.30 3.73 4.52
CA VAL A 54 -3.49 4.87 3.63
C VAL A 54 -4.76 5.67 3.97
N PRO A 55 -4.84 6.95 3.62
CA PRO A 55 -6.07 7.74 3.72
C PRO A 55 -7.22 7.11 2.93
N LEU A 56 -8.45 7.22 3.44
CA LEU A 56 -9.65 6.58 2.87
C LEU A 56 -9.85 6.88 1.37
N ARG A 57 -9.67 8.13 0.96
CA ARG A 57 -9.76 8.52 -0.46
C ARG A 57 -8.80 7.73 -1.35
N ARG A 58 -7.57 7.50 -0.88
CA ARG A 58 -6.55 6.74 -1.61
C ARG A 58 -6.76 5.24 -1.52
N ALA A 59 -7.38 4.74 -0.45
CA ALA A 59 -7.77 3.33 -0.36
C ALA A 59 -8.70 2.93 -1.50
N ASN A 60 -9.69 3.77 -1.84
CA ASN A 60 -10.59 3.52 -2.97
C ASN A 60 -9.84 3.48 -4.31
N GLU A 61 -8.89 4.38 -4.53
CA GLU A 61 -8.07 4.40 -5.76
C GLU A 61 -7.19 3.16 -5.89
N ILE A 62 -6.57 2.73 -4.78
CA ILE A 62 -5.71 1.53 -4.73
C ILE A 62 -6.56 0.27 -4.92
N GLU A 63 -7.74 0.19 -4.30
CA GLU A 63 -8.67 -0.94 -4.46
C GLU A 63 -9.13 -1.07 -5.91
N ALA A 64 -9.52 0.03 -6.56
CA ALA A 64 -9.95 0.03 -7.94
C ALA A 64 -8.87 -0.52 -8.89
N ARG A 65 -7.61 -0.16 -8.63
CA ARG A 65 -6.46 -0.45 -9.49
C ARG A 65 -5.82 -1.81 -9.22
N PHE A 66 -5.70 -2.22 -7.95
CA PHE A 66 -4.96 -3.43 -7.53
C PHE A 66 -5.84 -4.52 -6.92
N LYS A 67 -7.16 -4.29 -6.79
CA LYS A 67 -8.13 -5.24 -6.20
C LYS A 67 -7.81 -5.64 -4.75
N ILE A 68 -7.10 -4.77 -4.02
CA ILE A 68 -6.82 -4.94 -2.60
C ILE A 68 -7.98 -4.34 -1.80
N SER A 69 -8.60 -5.14 -0.93
CA SER A 69 -9.75 -4.69 -0.13
C SER A 69 -9.41 -3.44 0.68
N ARG A 70 -10.29 -2.43 0.60
CA ARG A 70 -10.18 -1.18 1.38
C ARG A 70 -10.07 -1.42 2.89
N ALA A 71 -10.67 -2.50 3.41
CA ALA A 71 -10.60 -2.88 4.82
C ALA A 71 -9.15 -3.14 5.30
N ARG A 72 -8.28 -3.61 4.40
CA ARG A 72 -6.86 -3.86 4.69
C ARG A 72 -5.96 -2.65 4.45
N LEU A 73 -6.50 -1.60 3.82
CA LEU A 73 -5.76 -0.41 3.41
C LEU A 73 -5.92 0.76 4.38
N VAL A 74 -7.09 0.92 4.99
CA VAL A 74 -7.40 2.10 5.80
C VAL A 74 -6.93 1.98 7.25
N ASN A 75 -6.98 3.09 7.97
CA ASN A 75 -6.64 3.13 9.39
C ASN A 75 -7.56 2.18 10.19
N PRO A 76 -7.00 1.23 10.98
CA PRO A 76 -7.79 0.27 11.74
C PRO A 76 -8.73 0.92 12.75
N LYS A 77 -8.39 2.09 13.31
CA LYS A 77 -9.28 2.81 14.25
C LYS A 77 -10.59 3.26 13.59
N ILE A 78 -10.54 3.60 12.29
CA ILE A 78 -11.74 3.96 11.53
C ILE A 78 -12.61 2.71 11.32
N MET A 79 -11.99 1.57 11.05
CA MET A 79 -12.70 0.30 10.86
C MET A 79 -13.40 -0.16 12.14
N ILE A 80 -12.73 -0.04 13.30
CA ILE A 80 -13.33 -0.34 14.60
C ILE A 80 -14.55 0.56 14.85
N LEU A 81 -14.40 1.87 14.66
CA LEU A 81 -15.50 2.82 14.83
C LEU A 81 -16.69 2.49 13.91
N LEU A 82 -16.42 2.06 12.68
CA LEU A 82 -17.46 1.75 11.70
C LEU A 82 -18.17 0.46 12.05
N LEU A 83 -17.46 -0.55 12.58
CA LEU A 83 -18.03 -1.80 13.04
C LEU A 83 -18.94 -1.60 14.25
N ASP A 84 -18.45 -0.91 15.29
CA ASP A 84 -19.21 -0.61 16.53
C ASP A 84 -20.54 0.11 16.24
N ALA A 85 -20.54 1.03 15.27
CA ALA A 85 -21.75 1.75 14.86
C ALA A 85 -22.79 0.85 14.19
N THR A 86 -22.38 -0.29 13.62
CA THR A 86 -23.28 -1.26 12.96
C THR A 86 -23.89 -2.26 13.92
N ASP A 87 -23.20 -2.61 15.01
CA ASP A 87 -23.68 -3.55 16.04
C ASP A 87 -24.77 -2.95 16.97
N SER A 88 -24.97 -1.63 16.92
CA SER A 88 -25.93 -0.92 17.78
C SER A 88 -27.36 -0.86 17.20
N ARG A 89 -27.75 -1.79 16.32
CA ARG A 89 -29.06 -1.83 15.65
C ARG A 89 -29.79 -3.15 15.83
#